data_AF-A0A397C9E4-F1
#
_entry.id   AF-A0A397C9E4-F1
#
_cell.length_a   1.000
_cell.length_b   1.000
_cell.length_c   1.000
_cell.angle_alpha   90.00
_cell.angle_beta   90.00
_cell.angle_gamma   90.00
#
_symmetry.space_group_name_H-M   'P 1'
#
loop_
_entity.id
_entity.type
_entity.pdbx_description
1 polymer ?
#
loop_
_entity_poly.entity_id
_entity_poly.type
_entity_poly.pdbx_seq_one_letter_code
_entity_poly.pdbx_strand_id
1 'polypeptide(L)'
;MLAKLTSHPEIHYERQMVSLADGGAVSLDWAVPPGVAPAAVNIPDVPTLFCGAYTNDVREVVAKLRRDHVPTAPLVSVGFSLGSNIMVKYIGEEGAACPLSAAVSVGNPYDFMCNSRNMNFSFVHDAIYNGPLATNLNNLFFHRSNAHQMFADHPDINLVALQATTRVWDFDEQLTRRAFGYASVSEYYRDASSSQYLKHVKIPLLLLSAKDDPICIHTATPFDDVVANEHLMLAVTDTGGHLGFFTGNSVVDVPDMWSANVVAQFCNAIDGLHASDKPSLARRLFRSVDQHNADTQVGATTMNTSGDAASVLDHKGVMIDEEGQVSLRRMAAALVALAVVHFAIKHRHAVHKKWWY
;
A
#
# COMPACT_ATOMS: atom_id res chain seq x y z
N MET A 1 4.44 -35.25 -13.08
CA MET A 1 3.01 -35.12 -12.77
C MET A 1 2.82 -33.72 -12.17
N LEU A 2 2.63 -32.71 -13.02
CA LEU A 2 2.45 -31.31 -12.59
C LEU A 2 1.09 -31.23 -11.89
N ALA A 3 1.10 -31.13 -10.55
CA ALA A 3 -0.10 -30.84 -9.79
C ALA A 3 -0.71 -29.56 -10.34
N LYS A 4 -2.00 -29.62 -10.67
CA LYS A 4 -2.79 -28.47 -11.12
C LYS A 4 -2.52 -27.31 -10.16
N LEU A 5 -2.02 -26.20 -10.72
CA LEU A 5 -2.10 -24.88 -10.09
C LEU A 5 -3.50 -24.76 -9.50
N THR A 6 -3.60 -24.68 -8.17
CA THR A 6 -4.86 -24.38 -7.50
C THR A 6 -5.29 -23.03 -8.04
N SER A 7 -6.32 -23.03 -8.88
CA SER A 7 -6.91 -21.81 -9.42
C SER A 7 -7.27 -20.92 -8.24
N HIS A 8 -6.75 -19.69 -8.22
CA HIS A 8 -7.25 -18.68 -7.30
C HIS A 8 -8.79 -18.64 -7.40
N PRO A 9 -9.51 -18.44 -6.28
CA PRO A 9 -10.95 -18.32 -6.32
C PRO A 9 -11.33 -17.25 -7.35
N GLU A 10 -12.17 -17.63 -8.32
CA GLU A 10 -12.69 -16.69 -9.30
C GLU A 10 -13.65 -15.75 -8.58
N ILE A 11 -13.29 -14.47 -8.49
CA ILE A 11 -14.14 -13.44 -7.91
C ILE A 11 -14.81 -12.72 -9.06
N HIS A 12 -16.14 -12.86 -9.14
CA HIS A 12 -16.93 -12.11 -10.10
C HIS A 12 -17.24 -10.73 -9.53
N TYR A 13 -17.22 -9.71 -10.39
CA TYR A 13 -17.52 -8.34 -10.02
C TYR A 13 -18.66 -7.79 -10.86
N GLU A 14 -19.57 -7.05 -10.23
CA GLU A 14 -20.55 -6.21 -10.90
C GLU A 14 -20.08 -4.76 -10.85
N ARG A 15 -19.96 -4.11 -12.00
CA ARG A 15 -19.56 -2.71 -12.07
C ARG A 15 -20.78 -1.80 -11.99
N GLN A 16 -20.68 -0.72 -11.24
CA GLN A 16 -21.66 0.34 -11.18
C GLN A 16 -20.97 1.68 -11.41
N MET A 17 -21.41 2.43 -12.40
CA MET A 17 -20.96 3.81 -12.57
C MET A 17 -21.77 4.73 -11.66
N VAL A 18 -21.08 5.55 -10.88
CA VAL A 18 -21.67 6.57 -10.00
C VAL A 18 -21.23 7.94 -10.50
N SER A 19 -22.19 8.76 -10.93
CA SER A 19 -21.96 10.18 -11.21
C SER A 19 -21.86 10.95 -9.91
N LEU A 20 -20.87 11.83 -9.82
CA LEU A 20 -20.58 12.67 -8.67
C LEU A 20 -21.19 14.06 -8.83
N ALA A 21 -21.34 14.80 -7.73
CA ALA A 21 -21.95 16.12 -7.72
C ALA A 21 -21.14 17.18 -8.50
N ASP A 22 -19.84 16.97 -8.63
CA ASP A 22 -18.91 17.82 -9.40
C ASP A 22 -18.88 17.51 -10.90
N GLY A 23 -19.70 16.56 -11.38
CA GLY A 23 -19.73 16.11 -12.77
C GLY A 23 -18.70 15.01 -13.09
N GLY A 24 -17.90 14.58 -12.12
CA GLY A 24 -17.05 13.40 -12.22
C GLY A 24 -17.85 12.09 -12.22
N ALA A 25 -17.16 10.97 -12.42
CA ALA A 25 -17.73 9.66 -12.18
C ALA A 25 -16.70 8.70 -11.60
N VAL A 26 -17.20 7.80 -10.75
CA VAL A 26 -16.40 6.72 -10.15
C VAL A 26 -17.04 5.39 -10.51
N SER A 27 -16.20 4.40 -10.81
CA SER A 27 -16.62 3.02 -10.97
C SER A 27 -16.58 2.32 -9.60
N LEU A 28 -17.71 1.77 -9.17
CA LEU A 28 -17.80 0.86 -8.02
C LEU A 28 -17.87 -0.57 -8.53
N ASP A 29 -16.85 -1.37 -8.23
CA ASP A 29 -16.79 -2.79 -8.61
C ASP A 29 -17.17 -3.65 -7.40
N TRP A 30 -18.41 -4.15 -7.41
CA TRP A 30 -18.99 -4.96 -6.35
C TRP A 30 -18.58 -6.42 -6.50
N ALA A 31 -17.87 -6.99 -5.54
CA ALA A 31 -17.65 -8.44 -5.52
C ALA A 31 -19.00 -9.15 -5.30
N VAL A 32 -19.41 -9.99 -6.26
CA VAL A 32 -20.68 -10.71 -6.18
C VAL A 32 -20.45 -12.14 -5.64
N PRO A 33 -21.44 -12.70 -4.90
CA PRO A 33 -21.39 -14.11 -4.53
C PRO A 33 -21.33 -15.03 -5.77
N PRO A 34 -20.74 -16.24 -5.63
CA PRO A 34 -20.69 -17.21 -6.73
C PRO A 34 -22.08 -17.49 -7.32
N GLY A 35 -22.21 -17.44 -8.65
CA GLY A 35 -23.44 -17.78 -9.38
C GLY A 35 -24.30 -16.61 -9.86
N VAL A 36 -23.87 -15.36 -9.65
CA VAL A 36 -24.50 -14.16 -10.21
C VAL A 36 -23.71 -13.70 -11.44
N ALA A 37 -24.38 -13.60 -12.59
CA ALA A 37 -23.74 -13.15 -13.83
C ALA A 37 -23.46 -11.64 -13.78
N PRO A 38 -22.27 -11.18 -14.17
CA PRO A 38 -21.95 -9.75 -14.19
C PRO A 38 -22.78 -9.03 -15.26
N ALA A 39 -23.35 -7.87 -14.91
CA ALA A 39 -24.01 -7.00 -15.88
C ALA A 39 -22.97 -6.26 -16.75
N ALA A 40 -23.28 -6.11 -18.05
CA ALA A 40 -22.49 -5.26 -18.93
C ALA A 40 -22.74 -3.79 -18.59
N VAL A 41 -21.67 -3.00 -18.48
CA VAL A 41 -21.76 -1.60 -18.03
C VAL A 41 -21.12 -0.69 -19.07
N ASN A 42 -21.87 0.33 -19.48
CA ASN A 42 -21.33 1.42 -20.28
C ASN A 42 -20.56 2.37 -19.37
N ILE A 43 -19.30 2.62 -19.72
CA ILE A 43 -18.43 3.58 -19.02
C ILE A 43 -18.69 4.96 -19.66
N PRO A 44 -19.26 5.93 -18.92
CA PRO A 44 -19.45 7.28 -19.44
C PRO A 44 -18.10 7.99 -19.61
N ASP A 45 -18.03 8.85 -20.62
CA ASP A 45 -16.92 9.77 -20.81
C ASP A 45 -16.99 10.85 -19.71
N VAL A 46 -15.99 10.91 -18.83
CA VAL A 46 -15.93 11.93 -17.76
C VAL A 46 -14.64 12.74 -17.80
N PRO A 47 -14.71 14.08 -17.61
CA PRO A 47 -13.58 15.00 -17.76
C PRO A 47 -12.58 14.95 -16.60
N THR A 48 -12.95 14.32 -15.48
CA THR A 48 -12.18 14.42 -14.24
C THR A 48 -11.19 13.26 -14.13
N LEU A 49 -9.89 13.60 -14.10
CA LEU A 49 -8.81 12.65 -13.85
C LEU A 49 -8.64 12.38 -12.36
N PHE A 50 -8.02 11.26 -12.00
CA PHE A 50 -7.63 11.01 -10.62
C PHE A 50 -6.50 11.96 -10.19
N CYS A 51 -6.47 12.32 -8.91
CA CYS A 51 -5.42 13.16 -8.31
C CYS A 51 -5.09 12.68 -6.91
N GLY A 52 -3.80 12.61 -6.57
CA GLY A 52 -3.32 12.10 -5.28
C GLY A 52 -3.74 12.96 -4.07
N ALA A 53 -4.15 14.21 -4.32
CA ALA A 53 -4.66 15.12 -3.31
C ALA A 53 -6.20 15.20 -3.28
N TYR A 54 -6.90 14.69 -4.29
CA TYR A 54 -8.34 14.85 -4.42
C TYR A 54 -9.09 13.77 -3.61
N THR A 55 -9.81 14.20 -2.58
CA THR A 55 -10.50 13.30 -1.64
C THR A 55 -12.01 13.27 -1.80
N ASN A 56 -12.60 14.13 -2.64
CA ASN A 56 -14.05 14.23 -2.80
C ASN A 56 -14.66 12.96 -3.40
N ASP A 57 -13.98 12.31 -4.35
CA ASP A 57 -14.45 11.02 -4.89
C ASP A 57 -14.68 10.00 -3.78
N VAL A 58 -13.68 9.84 -2.90
CA VAL A 58 -13.77 8.94 -1.74
C VAL A 58 -14.86 9.40 -0.78
N ARG A 59 -14.96 10.71 -0.51
CA ARG A 59 -15.97 11.29 0.38
C ARG A 59 -17.38 11.03 -0.10
N GLU A 60 -17.67 11.24 -1.39
CA GLU A 60 -18.99 10.99 -1.97
C GLU A 60 -19.32 9.50 -2.00
N VAL A 61 -18.37 8.64 -2.37
CA VAL A 61 -18.54 7.18 -2.36
C VAL A 61 -18.82 6.67 -0.95
N VAL A 62 -18.02 7.07 0.04
CA VAL A 62 -18.21 6.64 1.43
C VAL A 62 -19.54 7.14 1.97
N ALA A 63 -19.93 8.39 1.69
CA ALA A 63 -21.23 8.92 2.08
C ALA A 63 -22.38 8.13 1.43
N LYS A 64 -22.24 7.76 0.15
CA LYS A 64 -23.20 6.90 -0.55
C LYS A 64 -23.29 5.50 0.08
N LEU A 65 -22.17 4.84 0.30
CA LEU A 65 -22.12 3.50 0.93
C LEU A 65 -22.75 3.51 2.31
N ARG A 66 -22.43 4.53 3.13
CA ARG A 66 -22.99 4.70 4.45
C ARG A 66 -24.50 4.92 4.41
N ARG A 67 -25.02 5.73 3.49
CA ARG A 67 -26.48 5.98 3.38
C ARG A 67 -27.26 4.79 2.83
N ASP A 68 -26.77 4.20 1.74
CA ASP A 68 -27.59 3.33 0.89
C ASP A 68 -27.37 1.84 1.18
N HIS A 69 -26.22 1.45 1.73
CA HIS A 69 -25.81 0.05 1.83
C HIS A 69 -25.47 -0.41 3.25
N VAL A 70 -24.75 0.42 4.02
CA VAL A 70 -24.29 0.06 5.38
C VAL A 70 -24.55 1.17 6.40
N PRO A 71 -25.81 1.50 6.75
CA PRO A 71 -26.11 2.59 7.70
C PRO A 71 -25.51 2.40 9.08
N THR A 72 -25.49 1.17 9.57
CA THR A 72 -25.10 0.84 10.94
C THR A 72 -23.90 -0.09 11.04
N ALA A 73 -23.68 -0.96 10.05
CA ALA A 73 -22.59 -1.93 10.06
C ALA A 73 -21.20 -1.26 9.96
N PRO A 74 -20.13 -1.90 10.44
CA PRO A 74 -18.77 -1.41 10.25
C PRO A 74 -18.46 -1.18 8.77
N LEU A 75 -17.90 -0.02 8.46
CA LEU A 75 -17.41 0.29 7.12
C LEU A 75 -15.91 0.54 7.21
N VAL A 76 -15.12 -0.39 6.67
CA VAL A 76 -13.66 -0.35 6.71
C VAL A 76 -13.13 -0.07 5.31
N SER A 77 -12.22 0.89 5.19
CA SER A 77 -11.55 1.19 3.92
C SER A 77 -10.16 0.56 3.87
N VAL A 78 -9.77 0.02 2.73
CA VAL A 78 -8.42 -0.52 2.50
C VAL A 78 -7.84 0.17 1.27
N GLY A 79 -6.74 0.89 1.46
CA GLY A 79 -6.04 1.59 0.40
C GLY A 79 -4.68 0.97 0.10
N PHE A 80 -4.29 0.93 -1.17
CA PHE A 80 -2.98 0.44 -1.62
C PHE A 80 -2.24 1.53 -2.38
N SER A 81 -0.94 1.71 -2.11
CA SER A 81 -0.08 2.69 -2.79
C SER A 81 -0.71 4.10 -2.83
N LEU A 82 -0.91 4.69 -4.01
CA LEU A 82 -1.57 6.00 -4.16
C LEU A 82 -2.97 6.04 -3.53
N GLY A 83 -3.76 4.97 -3.66
CA GLY A 83 -5.08 4.89 -3.02
C GLY A 83 -5.01 4.89 -1.50
N SER A 84 -3.90 4.37 -0.95
CA SER A 84 -3.57 4.47 0.47
C SER A 84 -3.36 5.92 0.89
N ASN A 85 -2.57 6.68 0.13
CA ASN A 85 -2.33 8.09 0.41
C ASN A 85 -3.62 8.92 0.37
N ILE A 86 -4.43 8.77 -0.69
CA ILE A 86 -5.72 9.48 -0.81
C ILE A 86 -6.64 9.12 0.36
N MET A 87 -6.74 7.84 0.71
CA MET A 87 -7.57 7.37 1.81
C MET A 87 -7.10 7.94 3.16
N VAL A 88 -5.80 7.95 3.45
CA VAL A 88 -5.25 8.50 4.70
C VAL A 88 -5.46 10.02 4.78
N LYS A 89 -5.27 10.74 3.67
CA LYS A 89 -5.61 12.17 3.57
C LYS A 89 -7.09 12.40 3.88
N TYR A 90 -7.99 11.66 3.23
CA TYR A 90 -9.44 11.74 3.46
C TYR A 90 -9.81 11.54 4.94
N ILE A 91 -9.38 10.46 5.58
CA ILE A 91 -9.74 10.20 6.98
C ILE A 91 -9.13 11.21 7.96
N GLY A 92 -7.98 11.80 7.61
CA GLY A 92 -7.37 12.87 8.39
C GLY A 92 -8.10 14.21 8.21
N GLU A 93 -8.59 14.53 7.01
CA GLU A 93 -9.44 15.70 6.76
C GLU A 93 -10.78 15.61 7.52
N GLU A 94 -11.41 14.43 7.53
CA GLU A 94 -12.66 14.21 8.26
C GLU A 94 -12.47 14.20 9.78
N GLY A 95 -11.31 13.71 10.25
CA GLY A 95 -11.00 13.58 11.66
C GLY A 95 -12.10 12.85 12.43
N ALA A 96 -12.68 13.52 13.43
CA ALA A 96 -13.74 12.94 14.27
C ALA A 96 -15.09 12.76 13.55
N ALA A 97 -15.31 13.47 12.44
CA ALA A 97 -16.53 13.33 11.64
C ALA A 97 -16.45 12.17 10.64
N CYS A 98 -15.32 11.44 10.61
CA CYS A 98 -15.11 10.38 9.62
C CYS A 98 -16.20 9.30 9.72
N PRO A 99 -16.92 9.04 8.61
CA PRO A 99 -17.99 8.04 8.60
C PRO A 99 -17.47 6.60 8.52
N LEU A 100 -16.16 6.38 8.35
CA LEU A 100 -15.53 5.06 8.37
C LEU A 100 -15.33 4.57 9.81
N SER A 101 -15.42 3.27 10.00
CA SER A 101 -15.21 2.64 11.31
C SER A 101 -13.73 2.36 11.58
N ALA A 102 -12.96 2.08 10.53
CA ALA A 102 -11.52 1.89 10.57
C ALA A 102 -10.94 1.96 9.15
N ALA A 103 -9.62 1.95 9.03
CA ALA A 103 -8.95 1.86 7.74
C ALA A 103 -7.63 1.07 7.79
N VAL A 104 -7.22 0.57 6.62
CA VAL A 104 -5.93 -0.10 6.42
C VAL A 104 -5.20 0.54 5.24
N SER A 105 -3.93 0.89 5.46
CA SER A 105 -3.05 1.52 4.50
C SER A 105 -1.87 0.60 4.20
N VAL A 106 -1.71 0.19 2.93
CA VAL A 106 -0.64 -0.71 2.49
C VAL A 106 0.25 -0.03 1.45
N GLY A 107 1.56 0.04 1.74
CA GLY A 107 2.55 0.60 0.82
C GLY A 107 2.36 2.09 0.53
N ASN A 108 1.97 2.88 1.54
CA ASN A 108 1.58 4.28 1.37
C ASN A 108 2.78 5.22 1.09
N PRO A 109 2.74 6.01 0.01
CA PRO A 109 3.70 7.08 -0.24
C PRO A 109 3.39 8.31 0.62
N TYR A 110 3.59 8.23 1.94
CA TYR A 110 3.17 9.27 2.92
C TYR A 110 3.64 10.70 2.61
N ASP A 111 4.83 10.85 2.02
CA ASP A 111 5.42 12.13 1.65
C ASP A 111 5.89 12.10 0.19
N PHE A 112 5.14 12.78 -0.68
CA PHE A 112 5.41 12.81 -2.12
C PHE A 112 6.70 13.54 -2.45
N MET A 113 7.08 14.56 -1.66
CA MET A 113 8.33 15.29 -1.88
C MET A 113 9.54 14.40 -1.58
N CYS A 114 9.50 13.69 -0.46
CA CYS A 114 10.54 12.75 -0.08
C CYS A 114 10.64 11.58 -1.07
N ASN A 115 9.50 10.97 -1.41
CA ASN A 115 9.46 9.85 -2.36
C ASN A 115 9.92 10.26 -3.76
N SER A 116 9.48 11.42 -4.25
CA SER A 116 9.94 11.93 -5.54
C SER A 116 11.44 12.22 -5.54
N ARG A 117 11.97 12.83 -4.48
CA ARG A 117 13.43 13.03 -4.35
C ARG A 117 14.18 11.71 -4.38
N ASN A 118 13.67 10.67 -3.72
CA ASN A 118 14.29 9.35 -3.74
C ASN A 118 14.23 8.68 -5.12
N MET A 119 13.08 8.74 -5.80
CA MET A 119 12.93 8.22 -7.16
C MET A 119 13.91 8.90 -8.14
N ASN A 120 14.29 10.15 -7.88
CA ASN A 120 15.28 10.90 -8.65
C ASN A 120 16.72 10.80 -8.11
N PHE A 121 16.96 10.13 -6.98
CA PHE A 121 18.25 10.16 -6.27
C PHE A 121 19.36 9.37 -7.01
N SER A 122 19.00 8.39 -7.82
CA SER A 122 19.96 7.59 -8.59
C SER A 122 19.43 7.27 -9.98
N PHE A 123 20.32 7.25 -10.98
CA PHE A 123 20.02 6.82 -12.35
C PHE A 123 19.30 5.46 -12.39
N VAL A 124 19.61 4.56 -11.45
CA VAL A 124 18.96 3.24 -11.34
C VAL A 124 17.52 3.37 -10.87
N HIS A 125 17.23 4.24 -9.91
CA HIS A 125 15.86 4.46 -9.42
C HIS A 125 15.02 5.23 -10.46
N ASP A 126 15.65 6.20 -11.14
CA ASP A 126 15.02 6.96 -12.23
C ASP A 126 14.65 6.05 -13.40
N ALA A 127 15.58 5.19 -13.84
CA ALA A 127 15.36 4.29 -14.98
C ALA A 127 14.45 3.10 -14.68
N ILE A 128 14.43 2.58 -13.44
CA ILE A 128 13.65 1.39 -13.08
C ILE A 128 12.22 1.73 -12.64
N TYR A 129 12.02 2.88 -11.98
CA TYR A 129 10.72 3.21 -11.38
C TYR A 129 10.10 4.49 -11.98
N ASN A 130 10.84 5.59 -12.01
CA ASN A 130 10.31 6.89 -12.46
C ASN A 130 9.92 6.89 -13.94
N GLY A 131 10.82 6.43 -14.81
CA GLY A 131 10.60 6.36 -16.26
C GLY A 131 9.42 5.46 -16.66
N PRO A 132 9.37 4.20 -16.19
CA PRO A 132 8.24 3.31 -16.46
C PRO A 132 6.91 3.84 -15.90
N LEU A 133 6.90 4.45 -14.70
CA LEU A 133 5.70 5.04 -14.14
C LEU A 133 5.21 6.22 -14.98
N ALA A 134 6.10 7.14 -15.37
CA ALA A 134 5.77 8.25 -16.27
C ALA A 134 5.26 7.77 -17.64
N THR A 135 5.88 6.72 -18.19
CA THR A 135 5.43 6.09 -19.44
C THR A 135 4.02 5.51 -19.30
N ASN A 136 3.72 4.87 -18.16
CA ASN A 136 2.38 4.34 -17.90
C ASN A 136 1.35 5.46 -17.73
N LEU A 137 1.68 6.57 -17.07
CA LEU A 137 0.82 7.75 -16.95
C LEU A 137 0.53 8.38 -18.31
N ASN A 138 1.56 8.56 -19.15
CA ASN A 138 1.39 9.03 -20.52
C ASN A 138 0.52 8.08 -21.35
N ASN A 139 0.78 6.78 -21.31
CA ASN A 139 -0.02 5.79 -22.02
C ASN A 139 -1.47 5.78 -21.53
N LEU A 140 -1.69 5.96 -20.23
CA LEU A 140 -3.03 6.05 -19.66
C LEU A 140 -3.77 7.27 -20.22
N PHE A 141 -3.11 8.43 -20.23
CA PHE A 141 -3.70 9.70 -20.68
C PHE A 141 -3.95 9.75 -22.21
N PHE A 142 -2.99 9.30 -23.02
CA PHE A 142 -3.06 9.42 -24.49
C PHE A 142 -3.67 8.21 -25.21
N HIS A 143 -3.61 7.02 -24.62
CA HIS A 143 -3.92 5.78 -25.36
C HIS A 143 -4.94 4.87 -24.69
N ARG A 144 -5.11 4.95 -23.36
CA ARG A 144 -6.06 4.10 -22.63
C ARG A 144 -7.23 4.88 -22.03
N SER A 145 -7.29 6.18 -22.28
CA SER A 145 -8.41 7.04 -21.93
C SER A 145 -8.63 8.06 -23.05
N ASN A 146 -9.79 8.70 -23.01
CA ASN A 146 -10.14 9.85 -23.83
C ASN A 146 -9.64 11.18 -23.24
N ALA A 147 -8.86 11.17 -22.15
CA ALA A 147 -8.45 12.37 -21.42
C ALA A 147 -7.75 13.38 -22.33
N HIS A 148 -6.83 12.94 -23.19
CA HIS A 148 -6.16 13.81 -24.16
C HIS A 148 -7.13 14.58 -25.08
N GLN A 149 -8.31 14.03 -25.38
CA GLN A 149 -9.34 14.71 -26.18
C GLN A 149 -10.07 15.75 -25.33
N MET A 150 -10.36 15.43 -24.07
CA MET A 150 -11.05 16.32 -23.14
C MET A 150 -10.18 17.52 -22.74
N PHE A 151 -8.86 17.35 -22.71
CA PHE A 151 -7.89 18.40 -22.41
C PHE A 151 -7.32 19.10 -23.66
N ALA A 152 -7.82 18.80 -24.87
CA ALA A 152 -7.30 19.36 -26.12
C ALA A 152 -7.38 20.89 -26.17
N ASP A 153 -8.47 21.46 -25.64
CA ASP A 153 -8.72 22.91 -25.64
C ASP A 153 -8.40 23.57 -24.29
N HIS A 154 -7.76 22.85 -23.36
CA HIS A 154 -7.46 23.40 -22.03
C HIS A 154 -6.33 24.44 -22.13
N PRO A 155 -6.56 25.71 -21.69
CA PRO A 155 -5.65 26.83 -21.99
C PRO A 155 -4.25 26.65 -21.40
N ASP A 156 -4.15 25.98 -20.25
CA ASP A 156 -2.87 25.83 -19.54
C ASP A 156 -2.14 24.52 -19.84
N ILE A 157 -2.74 23.56 -20.56
CA ILE A 157 -2.16 22.22 -20.75
C ILE A 157 -1.63 22.08 -22.17
N ASN A 158 -0.31 21.87 -22.28
CA ASN A 158 0.34 21.62 -23.56
C ASN A 158 0.49 20.11 -23.78
N LEU A 159 -0.37 19.54 -24.62
CA LEU A 159 -0.38 18.10 -24.92
C LEU A 159 0.93 17.59 -25.53
N VAL A 160 1.62 18.41 -26.35
CA VAL A 160 2.91 18.03 -26.95
C VAL A 160 3.99 17.96 -25.87
N ALA A 161 4.04 18.93 -24.96
CA ALA A 161 4.98 18.93 -23.86
C ALA A 161 4.69 17.77 -22.88
N LEU A 162 3.42 17.49 -22.60
CA LEU A 162 2.99 16.38 -21.76
C LEU A 162 3.43 15.04 -22.35
N GLN A 163 3.22 14.81 -23.64
CA GLN A 163 3.60 13.56 -24.32
C GLN A 163 5.12 13.30 -24.30
N ALA A 164 5.93 14.37 -24.22
CA ALA A 164 7.39 14.28 -24.14
C ALA A 164 7.93 14.01 -22.73
N THR A 165 7.07 13.98 -21.70
CA THR A 165 7.50 13.78 -20.31
C THR A 165 8.04 12.36 -20.09
N THR A 166 9.16 12.26 -19.37
CA THR A 166 9.82 10.98 -19.07
C THR A 166 9.89 10.68 -17.58
N ARG A 167 9.43 11.62 -16.74
CA ARG A 167 9.43 11.53 -15.28
C ARG A 167 8.08 11.93 -14.73
N VAL A 168 7.72 11.35 -13.58
CA VAL A 168 6.45 11.62 -12.91
C VAL A 168 6.32 13.09 -12.51
N TRP A 169 7.41 13.68 -12.01
CA TRP A 169 7.45 15.10 -11.69
C TRP A 169 7.10 15.99 -12.89
N ASP A 170 7.67 15.68 -14.07
CA ASP A 170 7.43 16.46 -15.29
C ASP A 170 5.99 16.26 -15.79
N PHE A 171 5.46 15.04 -15.66
CA PHE A 171 4.06 14.75 -15.95
C PHE A 171 3.13 15.57 -15.04
N ASP A 172 3.40 15.59 -13.73
CA ASP A 172 2.62 16.36 -12.76
C ASP A 172 2.74 17.89 -12.98
N GLU A 173 3.90 18.36 -13.46
CA GLU A 173 4.16 19.77 -13.81
C GLU A 173 3.37 20.22 -15.04
N GLN A 174 3.20 19.33 -16.02
CA GLN A 174 2.51 19.64 -17.27
C GLN A 174 1.00 19.38 -17.20
N LEU A 175 0.56 18.40 -16.41
CA LEU A 175 -0.85 18.01 -16.31
C LEU A 175 -1.42 18.27 -14.93
N THR A 176 -1.02 17.49 -13.93
CA THR A 176 -1.73 17.38 -12.64
C THR A 176 -1.87 18.72 -11.93
N ARG A 177 -0.77 19.47 -11.77
CA ARG A 177 -0.84 20.77 -11.09
C ARG A 177 -1.75 21.76 -11.83
N ARG A 178 -1.83 21.67 -13.15
CA ARG A 178 -2.57 22.62 -13.99
C ARG A 178 -4.05 22.29 -14.03
N ALA A 179 -4.38 21.02 -14.23
CA ALA A 179 -5.74 20.51 -14.18
C ALA A 179 -6.42 20.77 -12.83
N PHE A 180 -5.65 20.77 -11.74
CA PHE A 180 -6.16 20.99 -10.38
C PHE A 180 -5.83 22.38 -9.80
N GLY A 181 -5.29 23.30 -10.61
CA GLY A 181 -5.11 24.71 -10.20
C GLY A 181 -4.02 25.00 -9.15
N TYR A 182 -3.05 24.10 -8.96
CA TYR A 182 -1.89 24.34 -8.09
C TYR A 182 -0.85 25.24 -8.75
N ALA A 183 -0.23 26.15 -7.99
CA ALA A 183 0.77 27.06 -8.53
C ALA A 183 2.09 26.36 -8.89
N SER A 184 2.40 25.24 -8.22
CA SER A 184 3.58 24.41 -8.51
C SER A 184 3.36 22.93 -8.16
N VAL A 185 4.17 22.03 -8.71
CA VAL A 185 4.18 20.61 -8.29
C VAL A 185 4.54 20.45 -6.83
N SER A 186 5.39 21.31 -6.29
CA SER A 186 5.74 21.26 -4.86
C SER A 186 4.55 21.57 -3.97
N GLU A 187 3.67 22.49 -4.37
CA GLU A 187 2.41 22.74 -3.65
C GLU A 187 1.46 21.56 -3.76
N TYR A 188 1.30 21.00 -4.95
CA TYR A 188 0.53 19.78 -5.17
C TYR A 188 1.04 18.63 -4.28
N TYR A 189 2.34 18.35 -4.28
CA TYR A 189 2.91 17.25 -3.51
C TYR A 189 2.79 17.47 -2.01
N ARG A 190 2.92 18.72 -1.55
CA ARG A 190 2.69 19.06 -0.15
C ARG A 190 1.23 18.82 0.22
N ASP A 191 0.26 19.26 -0.58
CA ASP A 191 -1.15 18.98 -0.30
C ASP A 191 -1.47 17.47 -0.36
N ALA A 192 -0.95 16.77 -1.37
CA ALA A 192 -1.17 15.33 -1.55
C ALA A 192 -0.59 14.50 -0.40
N SER A 193 0.50 14.91 0.23
CA SER A 193 1.22 14.10 1.22
C SER A 193 0.38 13.80 2.46
N SER A 194 -0.07 12.54 2.57
CA SER A 194 -0.92 12.08 3.67
C SER A 194 -0.28 12.17 5.06
N SER A 195 1.06 12.22 5.14
CA SER A 195 1.83 12.47 6.37
C SER A 195 1.34 13.68 7.15
N GLN A 196 0.92 14.77 6.48
CA GLN A 196 0.45 15.99 7.15
C GLN A 196 -0.88 15.82 7.88
N TYR A 197 -1.63 14.77 7.54
CA TYR A 197 -3.00 14.52 7.99
C TYR A 197 -3.07 13.43 9.06
N LEU A 198 -2.00 12.66 9.27
CA LEU A 198 -1.95 11.56 10.25
C LEU A 198 -2.28 12.00 11.68
N LYS A 199 -1.80 13.17 12.10
CA LYS A 199 -2.13 13.78 13.40
C LYS A 199 -3.62 14.07 13.61
N HIS A 200 -4.40 14.16 12.54
CA HIS A 200 -5.83 14.46 12.57
C HIS A 200 -6.71 13.22 12.52
N VAL A 201 -6.16 12.05 12.22
CA VAL A 201 -6.90 10.78 12.18
C VAL A 201 -7.50 10.44 13.55
N LYS A 202 -8.82 10.16 13.58
CA LYS A 202 -9.58 9.81 14.80
C LYS A 202 -10.25 8.43 14.77
N ILE A 203 -9.90 7.60 13.79
CA ILE A 203 -10.39 6.22 13.66
C ILE A 203 -9.21 5.25 13.63
N PRO A 204 -9.37 3.99 14.07
CA PRO A 204 -8.32 2.99 13.99
C PRO A 204 -7.75 2.86 12.56
N LEU A 205 -6.44 3.05 12.43
CA LEU A 205 -5.73 2.97 11.15
C LEU A 205 -4.54 2.02 11.28
N LEU A 206 -4.54 0.95 10.49
CA LEU A 206 -3.38 0.07 10.33
C LEU A 206 -2.53 0.51 9.15
N LEU A 207 -1.26 0.82 9.38
CA LEU A 207 -0.26 1.21 8.41
C LEU A 207 0.71 0.04 8.18
N LEU A 208 0.79 -0.47 6.95
CA LEU A 208 1.69 -1.54 6.54
C LEU A 208 2.76 -0.98 5.58
N SER A 209 4.02 -1.13 5.95
CA SER A 209 5.15 -0.61 5.17
C SER A 209 6.32 -1.59 5.16
N ALA A 210 7.19 -1.50 4.15
CA ALA A 210 8.40 -2.32 4.04
C ALA A 210 9.63 -1.42 4.00
N LYS A 211 10.72 -1.80 4.68
CA LYS A 211 11.98 -1.02 4.69
C LYS A 211 12.69 -1.03 3.33
N ASP A 212 12.49 -2.09 2.55
CA ASP A 212 13.07 -2.28 1.22
C ASP A 212 12.15 -1.79 0.08
N ASP A 213 11.08 -1.04 0.39
CA ASP A 213 10.20 -0.46 -0.62
C ASP A 213 10.97 0.56 -1.48
N PRO A 214 11.11 0.33 -2.80
CA PRO A 214 11.87 1.20 -3.69
C PRO A 214 11.12 2.49 -4.07
N ILE A 215 9.82 2.58 -3.80
CA ILE A 215 8.95 3.71 -4.12
C ILE A 215 8.66 4.52 -2.85
N CYS A 216 8.18 3.86 -1.79
CA CYS A 216 7.85 4.52 -0.52
C CYS A 216 9.03 4.40 0.43
N ILE A 217 9.80 5.48 0.56
CA ILE A 217 11.05 5.39 1.31
C ILE A 217 10.82 5.17 2.80
N HIS A 218 11.66 4.31 3.37
CA HIS A 218 11.64 4.04 4.80
C HIS A 218 11.79 5.31 5.65
N THR A 219 12.62 6.27 5.21
CA THR A 219 12.83 7.53 5.95
C THR A 219 11.61 8.46 5.98
N ALA A 220 10.60 8.22 5.14
CA ALA A 220 9.32 8.92 5.13
C ALA A 220 8.23 8.15 5.89
N THR A 221 8.57 7.03 6.55
CA THR A 221 7.63 6.28 7.39
C THR A 221 7.29 7.10 8.64
N PRO A 222 6.00 7.23 9.01
CA PRO A 222 5.54 8.20 10.01
C PRO A 222 5.67 7.68 11.44
N PHE A 223 6.90 7.39 11.89
CA PHE A 223 7.14 6.86 13.23
C PHE A 223 6.67 7.82 14.34
N ASP A 224 6.98 9.11 14.19
CA ASP A 224 6.65 10.12 15.20
C ASP A 224 5.13 10.33 15.31
N ASP A 225 4.40 10.36 14.20
CA ASP A 225 2.94 10.47 14.20
C ASP A 225 2.28 9.27 14.88
N VAL A 226 2.82 8.06 14.67
CA VAL A 226 2.30 6.82 15.28
C VAL A 226 2.49 6.83 16.79
N VAL A 227 3.62 7.35 17.28
CA VAL A 227 3.84 7.54 18.72
C VAL A 227 2.90 8.58 19.29
N ALA A 228 2.60 9.64 18.53
CA ALA A 228 1.77 10.77 18.98
C ALA A 228 0.26 10.51 18.90
N ASN A 229 -0.20 9.60 18.03
CA ASN A 229 -1.62 9.37 17.77
C ASN A 229 -2.02 7.91 18.08
N GLU A 230 -2.80 7.72 19.15
CA GLU A 230 -3.26 6.39 19.64
C GLU A 230 -4.13 5.62 18.64
N HIS A 231 -4.65 6.28 17.61
CA HIS A 231 -5.44 5.63 16.57
C HIS A 231 -4.59 4.94 15.50
N LEU A 232 -3.29 5.22 15.46
CA LEU A 232 -2.38 4.71 14.44
C LEU A 232 -1.66 3.45 14.93
N MET A 233 -1.62 2.43 14.08
CA MET A 233 -0.86 1.21 14.29
C MET A 233 0.06 1.01 13.10
N LEU A 234 1.37 0.93 13.34
CA LEU A 234 2.36 0.77 12.28
C LEU A 234 3.03 -0.61 12.35
N ALA A 235 2.95 -1.34 11.24
CA ALA A 235 3.68 -2.57 11.00
C ALA A 235 4.70 -2.36 9.89
N VAL A 236 5.98 -2.48 10.23
CA VAL A 236 7.10 -2.35 9.28
C VAL A 236 7.82 -3.68 9.16
N THR A 237 7.94 -4.20 7.94
CA THR A 237 8.77 -5.38 7.65
C THR A 237 10.12 -4.99 7.08
N ASP A 238 11.13 -5.84 7.29
CA ASP A 238 12.45 -5.64 6.67
C ASP A 238 12.39 -5.83 5.15
N THR A 239 11.53 -6.73 4.68
CA THR A 239 11.32 -7.04 3.26
C THR A 239 9.86 -7.08 2.87
N GLY A 240 9.57 -6.69 1.64
CA GLY A 240 8.23 -6.68 1.04
C GLY A 240 8.16 -5.93 -0.28
N GLY A 241 9.19 -5.15 -0.64
CA GLY A 241 9.13 -4.25 -1.79
C GLY A 241 7.94 -3.30 -1.69
N HIS A 242 7.43 -2.82 -2.82
CA HIS A 242 6.33 -1.85 -2.80
C HIS A 242 4.98 -2.43 -2.32
N LEU A 243 4.63 -3.63 -2.80
CA LEU A 243 3.37 -4.32 -2.46
C LEU A 243 3.55 -5.86 -2.45
N GLY A 244 4.79 -6.35 -2.42
CA GLY A 244 5.15 -7.76 -2.55
C GLY A 244 5.27 -8.48 -1.20
N PHE A 245 4.26 -8.34 -0.34
CA PHE A 245 4.19 -8.96 0.98
C PHE A 245 3.86 -10.47 0.88
N PHE A 246 4.76 -11.22 0.25
CA PHE A 246 4.62 -12.64 -0.06
C PHE A 246 5.00 -13.54 1.13
N THR A 247 4.38 -14.72 1.19
CA THR A 247 4.68 -15.79 2.13
C THR A 247 5.68 -16.78 1.53
N GLY A 248 6.58 -17.26 2.38
CA GLY A 248 7.51 -18.32 2.05
C GLY A 248 8.73 -17.88 1.25
N ASN A 249 9.75 -18.74 1.24
CA ASN A 249 10.98 -18.59 0.46
C ASN A 249 11.00 -19.53 -0.76
N SER A 250 9.85 -20.13 -1.09
CA SER A 250 9.74 -21.13 -2.16
C SER A 250 9.70 -20.44 -3.51
N VAL A 251 10.65 -20.75 -4.37
CA VAL A 251 10.66 -20.35 -5.79
C VAL A 251 9.76 -21.24 -6.66
N VAL A 252 9.17 -22.29 -6.09
CA VAL A 252 8.40 -23.32 -6.80
C VAL A 252 6.90 -23.23 -6.54
N ASP A 253 6.51 -22.75 -5.34
CA ASP A 253 5.11 -22.53 -4.99
C ASP A 253 4.69 -21.13 -5.40
N VAL A 254 3.41 -20.95 -5.76
CA VAL A 254 2.85 -19.61 -5.93
C VAL A 254 2.78 -18.98 -4.54
N PRO A 255 3.55 -17.92 -4.25
CA PRO A 255 3.56 -17.34 -2.93
C PRO A 255 2.21 -16.70 -2.63
N ASP A 256 1.60 -17.06 -1.50
CA ASP A 256 0.43 -16.37 -0.95
C ASP A 256 0.85 -14.99 -0.39
N MET A 257 -0.04 -14.01 -0.29
CA MET A 257 0.29 -12.69 0.27
C MET A 257 -0.17 -12.61 1.73
N TRP A 258 0.76 -12.55 2.68
CA TRP A 258 0.40 -12.49 4.10
C TRP A 258 -0.31 -11.18 4.46
N SER A 259 -0.06 -10.11 3.71
CA SER A 259 -0.72 -8.82 3.92
C SER A 259 -2.25 -8.93 3.79
N ALA A 260 -2.77 -9.76 2.89
CA ALA A 260 -4.20 -10.01 2.76
C ALA A 260 -4.78 -10.65 4.03
N ASN A 261 -4.07 -11.60 4.63
CA ASN A 261 -4.46 -12.23 5.88
C ASN A 261 -4.47 -11.23 7.04
N VAL A 262 -3.48 -10.33 7.11
CA VAL A 262 -3.42 -9.28 8.14
C VAL A 262 -4.54 -8.27 7.98
N VAL A 263 -4.83 -7.84 6.74
CA VAL A 263 -5.98 -6.97 6.43
C VAL A 263 -7.29 -7.64 6.90
N ALA A 264 -7.49 -8.92 6.55
CA ALA A 264 -8.70 -9.65 6.94
C ALA A 264 -8.82 -9.80 8.47
N GLN A 265 -7.71 -10.11 9.16
CA GLN A 265 -7.68 -10.20 10.62
C GLN A 265 -8.02 -8.86 11.28
N PHE A 266 -7.50 -7.75 10.74
CA PHE A 266 -7.84 -6.41 11.21
C PHE A 266 -9.33 -6.11 11.02
N CYS A 267 -9.88 -6.36 9.83
CA CYS A 267 -11.31 -6.17 9.56
C CYS A 267 -12.19 -7.00 10.51
N ASN A 268 -11.86 -8.27 10.72
CA ASN A 268 -12.58 -9.15 11.66
C ASN A 268 -12.50 -8.65 13.10
N ALA A 269 -11.35 -8.11 13.51
CA ALA A 269 -11.21 -7.51 14.82
C ALA A 269 -12.15 -6.31 14.99
N ILE A 270 -12.19 -5.40 14.00
CA ILE A 270 -13.09 -4.24 14.02
C ILE A 270 -14.56 -4.66 14.08
N ASP A 271 -14.95 -5.67 13.31
CA ASP A 271 -16.32 -6.20 13.34
C ASP A 271 -16.67 -6.78 14.72
N GLY A 272 -15.77 -7.56 15.32
CA GLY A 272 -15.94 -8.08 16.68
C GLY A 272 -16.03 -6.98 17.76
N LEU A 273 -15.33 -5.86 17.59
CA LEU A 273 -15.47 -4.70 18.47
C LEU A 273 -16.84 -4.06 18.37
N HIS A 274 -17.36 -3.95 17.14
CA HIS A 274 -18.66 -3.36 16.89
C HIS A 274 -19.80 -4.25 17.41
N ALA A 275 -19.72 -5.57 17.19
CA ALA A 275 -20.73 -6.53 17.64
C ALA A 275 -20.82 -6.69 19.18
N SER A 276 -19.79 -6.28 19.92
CA SER A 276 -19.69 -6.58 21.35
C SER A 276 -20.29 -5.52 22.29
N ASP A 277 -20.82 -4.39 21.79
CA ASP A 277 -21.46 -3.30 22.57
C ASP A 277 -20.65 -2.80 23.79
N LYS A 278 -19.35 -3.15 23.85
CA LYS A 278 -18.46 -2.91 24.98
C LYS A 278 -17.47 -1.82 24.58
N PRO A 279 -17.64 -0.58 25.06
CA PRO A 279 -16.67 0.48 24.83
C PRO A 279 -15.43 0.21 25.70
N SER A 280 -14.53 -0.70 25.31
CA SER A 280 -13.24 -0.86 26.02
C SER A 280 -12.16 -1.74 25.39
N LEU A 281 -12.33 -2.40 24.24
CA LEU A 281 -11.23 -3.28 23.78
C LEU A 281 -10.02 -2.51 23.21
N ALA A 282 -10.21 -1.31 22.63
CA ALA A 282 -9.07 -0.45 22.29
C ALA A 282 -8.18 -0.24 23.53
N ARG A 283 -8.79 0.02 24.69
CA ARG A 283 -8.10 0.12 26.00
C ARG A 283 -7.44 -1.18 26.47
N ARG A 284 -7.77 -2.34 25.90
CA ARG A 284 -7.15 -3.65 26.19
C ARG A 284 -6.04 -4.01 25.19
N LEU A 285 -6.16 -3.64 23.91
CA LEU A 285 -5.09 -3.78 22.93
C LEU A 285 -3.89 -2.88 23.26
N PHE A 286 -4.13 -1.73 23.90
CA PHE A 286 -3.11 -0.73 24.23
C PHE A 286 -2.56 -0.77 25.67
N ARG A 287 -2.83 -1.83 26.47
CA ARG A 287 -2.18 -1.98 27.79
C ARG A 287 -0.83 -2.71 27.69
N SER A 288 0.20 -1.88 27.56
CA SER A 288 1.59 -1.98 28.04
C SER A 288 2.40 -3.27 27.77
N VAL A 289 3.44 -3.09 26.96
CA VAL A 289 4.68 -3.90 26.92
C VAL A 289 5.52 -3.71 28.21
N ASP A 290 5.16 -2.77 29.08
CA ASP A 290 5.97 -2.39 30.25
C ASP A 290 5.71 -3.20 31.54
N GLN A 291 4.72 -4.09 31.57
CA GLN A 291 4.38 -4.85 32.80
C GLN A 291 5.01 -6.24 32.90
N HIS A 292 5.84 -6.67 31.95
CA HIS A 292 6.53 -7.96 32.04
C HIS A 292 7.90 -7.92 32.75
N ASN A 293 8.39 -6.74 33.15
CA ASN A 293 9.69 -6.59 33.82
C ASN A 293 9.60 -6.19 35.31
N ALA A 294 8.42 -6.05 35.89
CA ALA A 294 8.26 -5.60 37.28
C ALA A 294 7.93 -6.71 38.30
N ASP A 295 7.53 -7.91 37.85
CA ASP A 295 7.03 -8.97 38.76
C ASP A 295 7.99 -10.17 38.93
N THR A 296 9.29 -10.03 38.65
CA THR A 296 10.29 -11.11 38.87
C THR A 296 11.35 -10.82 39.93
N GLN A 297 11.07 -9.97 40.91
CA GLN A 297 11.92 -9.85 42.11
C GLN A 297 11.12 -9.80 43.41
N VAL A 298 10.55 -10.94 43.83
CA VAL A 298 10.33 -11.22 45.27
C VAL A 298 10.44 -12.74 45.53
N GLY A 299 11.49 -13.17 46.24
CA GLY A 299 11.64 -14.48 46.92
C GLY A 299 11.91 -15.69 45.99
N ALA A 300 12.84 -16.60 46.24
CA ALA A 300 13.33 -17.11 47.51
C ALA A 300 14.73 -17.77 47.39
N THR A 301 15.34 -17.85 48.56
CA THR A 301 16.67 -18.31 48.94
C THR A 301 16.92 -19.82 48.74
N THR A 302 18.21 -20.14 48.61
CA THR A 302 18.94 -21.36 49.08
C THR A 302 18.97 -22.65 48.26
N MET A 303 20.22 -22.98 47.90
CA MET A 303 20.87 -24.25 47.54
C MET A 303 20.15 -25.56 47.91
N ASN A 304 20.21 -26.53 47.00
CA ASN A 304 20.77 -27.84 47.35
C ASN A 304 21.35 -28.60 46.13
N THR A 305 22.47 -29.27 46.38
CA THR A 305 23.30 -30.05 45.45
C THR A 305 23.11 -31.55 45.66
N SER A 306 22.92 -32.31 44.58
CA SER A 306 23.23 -33.75 44.42
C SER A 306 22.61 -34.16 43.07
N GLY A 307 23.29 -34.71 42.07
CA GLY A 307 24.30 -35.76 42.10
C GLY A 307 23.71 -36.98 41.38
N ASP A 308 24.45 -37.51 40.40
CA ASP A 308 24.23 -38.74 39.60
C ASP A 308 23.41 -38.64 38.29
N ALA A 309 23.75 -39.28 37.17
CA ALA A 309 24.99 -39.73 36.51
C ALA A 309 24.56 -40.38 35.18
N ALA A 310 25.31 -40.13 34.10
CA ALA A 310 25.41 -40.89 32.83
C ALA A 310 24.14 -41.01 31.94
N SER A 311 24.17 -40.86 30.60
CA SER A 311 25.18 -41.30 29.63
C SER A 311 24.99 -40.71 28.20
N VAL A 312 26.10 -40.24 27.57
CA VAL A 312 26.62 -40.60 26.20
C VAL A 312 25.99 -39.86 24.97
N LEU A 313 26.64 -39.20 23.98
CA LEU A 313 27.99 -39.09 23.32
C LEU A 313 28.30 -37.60 22.93
N ASP A 314 29.51 -37.00 22.96
CA ASP A 314 30.80 -37.17 22.19
C ASP A 314 30.77 -36.64 20.73
N HIS A 315 31.70 -35.86 20.13
CA HIS A 315 32.79 -34.95 20.56
C HIS A 315 33.18 -34.02 19.35
N LYS A 316 33.55 -32.77 19.68
CA LYS A 316 34.68 -31.94 19.19
C LYS A 316 34.92 -31.64 17.69
N GLY A 317 35.23 -30.35 17.45
CA GLY A 317 36.06 -29.90 16.33
C GLY A 317 36.12 -28.37 16.19
N VAL A 318 36.90 -27.69 17.04
CA VAL A 318 37.26 -26.26 16.91
C VAL A 318 38.33 -26.10 15.85
N MET A 319 38.25 -25.08 14.99
CA MET A 319 39.41 -24.35 14.45
C MET A 319 39.03 -22.90 14.17
N ILE A 320 39.72 -21.98 14.86
CA ILE A 320 39.95 -20.59 14.46
C ILE A 320 41.31 -20.59 13.78
N ASP A 321 41.49 -19.83 12.70
CA ASP A 321 42.80 -19.33 12.27
C ASP A 321 42.68 -17.86 11.89
N GLU A 322 43.73 -17.11 12.23
CA GLU A 322 43.90 -15.66 12.21
C GLU A 322 44.66 -15.18 10.96
N GLU A 323 44.52 -13.88 10.66
CA GLU A 323 45.27 -13.08 9.66
C GLU A 323 44.95 -13.33 8.16
N GLY A 324 44.46 -12.38 7.37
CA GLY A 324 44.14 -10.98 7.57
C GLY A 324 43.70 -10.36 6.24
N GLN A 325 42.58 -9.62 6.26
CA GLN A 325 42.23 -8.44 5.45
C GLN A 325 40.70 -8.29 5.41
N VAL A 326 40.22 -7.34 6.20
CA VAL A 326 38.90 -6.73 6.06
C VAL A 326 38.94 -5.83 4.82
N SER A 327 38.10 -6.11 3.82
CA SER A 327 37.41 -5.14 2.94
C SER A 327 37.21 -5.67 1.51
N LEU A 328 36.00 -6.17 1.22
CA LEU A 328 35.24 -5.63 0.10
C LEU A 328 33.75 -5.88 0.33
N ARG A 329 33.05 -4.75 0.38
CA ARG A 329 31.64 -4.60 0.67
C ARG A 329 30.78 -5.51 -0.21
N ARG A 330 29.79 -6.14 0.44
CA ARG A 330 28.37 -6.14 0.07
C ARG A 330 28.03 -5.79 -1.39
N MET A 331 27.18 -6.65 -1.97
CA MET A 331 26.14 -6.32 -2.97
C MET A 331 26.52 -6.30 -4.45
N ALA A 332 27.39 -7.21 -4.90
CA ALA A 332 27.40 -7.64 -6.31
C ALA A 332 26.30 -8.69 -6.64
N ALA A 333 25.68 -9.31 -5.62
CA ALA A 333 24.66 -10.35 -5.80
C ALA A 333 23.20 -9.83 -5.95
N ALA A 334 22.92 -8.57 -5.57
CA ALA A 334 21.58 -7.98 -5.69
C ALA A 334 21.27 -7.44 -7.11
N LEU A 335 22.30 -7.23 -7.93
CA LEU A 335 22.17 -6.67 -9.29
C LEU A 335 21.77 -7.69 -10.35
N VAL A 336 21.92 -8.99 -10.10
CA VAL A 336 21.63 -10.05 -11.08
C VAL A 336 20.22 -10.64 -10.89
N ALA A 337 19.63 -10.56 -9.69
CA ALA A 337 18.34 -11.20 -9.39
C ALA A 337 17.10 -10.41 -9.87
N LEU A 338 17.11 -9.07 -9.86
CA LEU A 338 15.94 -8.28 -10.31
C LEU A 338 15.84 -8.16 -11.84
N ALA A 339 16.97 -8.24 -12.56
CA ALA A 339 16.97 -8.32 -14.02
C ALA A 339 16.26 -9.58 -14.54
N VAL A 340 16.29 -10.67 -13.76
CA VAL A 340 15.65 -11.96 -14.09
C VAL A 340 14.12 -11.89 -13.96
N VAL A 341 13.56 -11.13 -13.01
CA VAL A 341 12.10 -11.00 -12.82
C VAL A 341 11.46 -10.17 -13.93
N HIS A 342 12.12 -9.11 -14.39
CA HIS A 342 11.61 -8.29 -15.49
C HIS A 342 11.69 -9.02 -16.86
N PHE A 343 12.71 -9.85 -17.10
CA PHE A 343 12.79 -10.65 -18.33
C PHE A 343 11.80 -11.83 -18.35
N ALA A 344 11.50 -12.41 -17.17
CA ALA A 344 10.52 -13.48 -17.03
C ALA A 344 9.06 -13.03 -17.26
N ILE A 345 8.68 -11.83 -16.82
CA ILE A 345 7.34 -11.27 -17.08
C ILE A 345 7.20 -10.87 -18.56
N LYS A 346 8.25 -10.34 -19.17
CA LYS A 346 8.26 -9.95 -20.60
C LYS A 346 8.11 -11.13 -21.56
N HIS A 347 8.59 -12.32 -21.18
CA HIS A 347 8.42 -13.54 -21.97
C HIS A 347 7.10 -14.29 -21.73
N ARG A 348 6.39 -14.06 -20.60
CA ARG A 348 5.12 -14.79 -20.32
C ARG A 348 3.89 -14.20 -21.02
N HIS A 349 3.85 -12.89 -21.30
CA HIS A 349 2.71 -12.26 -22.01
C HIS A 349 2.91 -12.09 -23.53
N ALA A 350 4.09 -12.37 -24.07
CA ALA A 350 4.28 -12.47 -25.52
C ALA A 350 3.63 -13.72 -26.15
N VAL A 351 3.01 -14.60 -25.35
CA VAL A 351 2.45 -15.90 -25.82
C VAL A 351 0.91 -15.99 -25.77
N HIS A 352 0.18 -15.04 -25.18
CA HIS A 352 -1.29 -15.00 -25.32
C HIS A 352 -1.73 -13.95 -26.36
N LYS A 353 -1.34 -14.18 -27.62
CA LYS A 353 -1.95 -13.53 -28.78
C LYS A 353 -3.16 -14.33 -29.24
N LYS A 354 -4.25 -13.59 -29.50
CA LYS A 354 -5.52 -13.99 -30.13
C LYS A 354 -6.39 -14.84 -29.20
N TRP A 355 -7.62 -14.40 -28.94
CA TRP A 355 -8.85 -15.02 -29.44
C TRP A 355 -10.05 -14.19 -28.90
N TRP A 356 -10.65 -13.42 -29.82
CA TRP A 356 -12.06 -13.02 -30.00
C TRP A 356 -12.83 -12.14 -29.00
N TYR A 357 -13.50 -11.13 -29.61
CA TYR A 357 -14.82 -10.52 -29.35
C TYR A 357 -15.27 -10.21 -27.92
#